data_AF-A0A921AUT8-F1
#
_entry.id   AF-A0A921AUT8-F1
#
_cell.length_a   1.000
_cell.length_b   1.000
_cell.length_c   1.000
_cell.angle_alpha   90.00
_cell.angle_beta   90.00
_cell.angle_gamma   90.00
#
_symmetry.space_group_name_H-M   'P 1'
#
loop_
_entity.id
_entity.type
_entity.pdbx_description
1 polymer ?
#
loop_
_entity_poly.entity_id
_entity_poly.type
_entity_poly.pdbx_seq_one_letter_code
_entity_poly.pdbx_strand_id
1 'polypeptide(L)'
;MNDSNIAIDTTLCLACGNCVDRCIMDNLRLSLPPCRQASPLGVNYQGIARLLSSGKEEEAARELRRSTPFGGLLSALSDPYAEKACSLGQSGGALRFADLLRYLVAAQPGIVYGAETNRLPSSSKKAAVIGAGPAGLQAAWILRMSGADVTVFEAAPEAGMTLTRIPAEEAGENDALPAVPAEIMEKTLAMLQGAGIHFLTSCPKGQAELESLCTEYDAVLCACGKGAVLPADKNGYVKDNLFAAGTCVKNQKSLSPLQAMASASKAAHAARNLLEGFDIDYESDERTARGLERFAGLGDREIAEVAPVTPASKLYTEEEARAEASRCLGCGRPYERNKTCWYCLPCEVVCPTQALHVRIPYLIR
;
A
#
# COMPACT_ATOMS: atom_id res chain seq x y z
N MET A 1 16.77 30.37 -18.71
CA MET A 1 17.62 29.24 -18.30
C MET A 1 17.12 28.82 -16.93
N ASN A 2 16.86 27.52 -16.72
CA ASN A 2 16.31 27.08 -15.44
C ASN A 2 17.46 27.05 -14.44
N ASP A 3 17.57 28.07 -13.58
CA ASP A 3 18.64 28.24 -12.58
C ASP A 3 18.61 27.17 -11.45
N SER A 4 17.85 26.08 -11.65
CA SER A 4 17.83 24.94 -10.75
C SER A 4 19.15 24.19 -10.87
N ASN A 5 19.81 23.99 -9.73
CA ASN A 5 20.94 23.10 -9.63
C ASN A 5 20.54 21.66 -9.29
N ILE A 6 19.25 21.32 -9.32
CA ILE A 6 18.76 19.95 -9.17
C ILE A 6 18.24 19.45 -10.52
N ALA A 7 18.83 18.39 -11.04
CA ALA A 7 18.39 17.70 -12.25
C ALA A 7 17.71 16.38 -11.88
N ILE A 8 16.55 16.12 -12.46
CA ILE A 8 15.79 14.88 -12.23
C ILE A 8 15.52 14.22 -13.58
N ASP A 9 16.04 13.02 -13.77
CA ASP A 9 15.73 12.16 -14.90
C ASP A 9 14.36 11.49 -14.68
N THR A 10 13.34 12.00 -15.38
CA THR A 10 11.97 11.49 -15.28
C THR A 10 11.77 10.10 -15.89
N THR A 11 12.73 9.63 -16.70
CA THR A 11 12.68 8.29 -17.29
C THR A 11 13.13 7.21 -16.30
N LEU A 12 13.97 7.59 -15.32
CA LEU A 12 14.47 6.72 -14.27
C LEU A 12 13.72 6.89 -12.93
N CYS A 13 13.03 8.01 -12.74
CA CYS A 13 12.39 8.34 -11.46
C CYS A 13 11.20 7.43 -11.14
N LEU A 14 11.28 6.74 -10.00
CA LEU A 14 10.20 5.89 -9.48
C LEU A 14 9.07 6.67 -8.79
N ALA A 15 9.23 7.99 -8.58
CA ALA A 15 8.38 8.79 -7.71
C ALA A 15 8.19 8.20 -6.29
N CYS A 16 9.26 7.61 -5.73
CA CYS A 16 9.20 6.94 -4.43
C CYS A 16 9.10 7.91 -3.25
N GLY A 17 9.75 9.08 -3.33
CA GLY A 17 9.78 10.11 -2.28
C GLY A 17 11.06 10.17 -1.45
N ASN A 18 11.92 9.16 -1.51
CA ASN A 18 13.14 9.08 -0.66
C ASN A 18 14.00 10.35 -0.67
N CYS A 19 14.16 10.99 -1.84
CA CYS A 19 14.93 12.23 -1.97
C CYS A 19 14.27 13.43 -1.27
N VAL A 20 12.93 13.47 -1.21
CA VAL A 20 12.14 14.49 -0.52
C VAL A 20 12.29 14.32 0.99
N ASP A 21 12.11 13.09 1.49
CA ASP A 21 12.17 12.79 2.93
C ASP A 21 13.54 13.05 3.54
N ARG A 22 14.61 12.93 2.73
CA ARG A 22 15.99 13.15 3.16
C ARG A 22 16.49 14.57 2.89
N CYS A 23 15.68 15.43 2.28
CA CYS A 23 16.10 16.80 1.97
C CYS A 23 16.04 17.68 3.23
N ILE A 24 17.18 17.81 3.93
CA ILE A 24 17.29 18.64 5.15
C ILE A 24 16.94 20.11 4.92
N MET A 25 17.19 20.61 3.70
CA MET A 25 16.89 21.99 3.31
C MET A 25 15.45 22.20 2.83
N ASP A 26 14.62 21.15 2.81
CA ASP A 26 13.23 21.21 2.34
C ASP A 26 13.10 21.73 0.89
N ASN A 27 14.16 21.55 0.09
CA ASN A 27 14.24 22.05 -1.29
C ASN A 27 13.44 21.21 -2.26
N LEU A 28 13.08 19.98 -1.89
CA LEU A 28 12.36 19.05 -2.75
C LEU A 28 10.94 18.84 -2.23
N ARG A 29 10.01 18.73 -3.17
CA ARG A 29 8.62 18.31 -2.97
C ARG A 29 8.31 17.20 -3.95
N LEU A 30 7.34 16.34 -3.62
CA LEU A 30 6.93 15.24 -4.48
C LEU A 30 5.55 15.53 -5.05
N SER A 31 5.46 15.59 -6.38
CA SER A 31 4.16 15.44 -7.04
C SER A 31 3.85 13.95 -7.12
N LEU A 32 2.85 13.50 -6.37
CA LEU A 32 2.44 12.10 -6.39
C LEU A 32 1.80 11.75 -7.74
N PRO A 33 2.06 10.56 -8.32
CA PRO A 33 1.33 10.12 -9.48
C PRO A 33 -0.14 9.87 -9.12
N PRO A 34 -1.11 10.15 -10.03
CA PRO A 34 -2.53 10.08 -9.71
C PRO A 34 -2.98 8.65 -9.35
N CYS A 35 -2.36 7.62 -9.94
CA CYS A 35 -2.62 6.23 -9.57
C CYS A 35 -2.25 5.90 -8.12
N ARG A 36 -1.11 6.42 -7.61
CA ARG A 36 -0.70 6.24 -6.21
C ARG A 36 -1.57 7.06 -5.26
N GLN A 37 -1.97 8.26 -5.68
CA GLN A 37 -2.86 9.12 -4.89
C GLN A 37 -4.28 8.53 -4.75
N ALA A 38 -4.79 7.89 -5.79
CA ALA A 38 -6.12 7.28 -5.80
C ALA A 38 -6.15 5.90 -5.10
N SER A 39 -5.04 5.16 -5.12
CA SER A 39 -4.94 3.85 -4.48
C SER A 39 -5.20 3.94 -2.97
N PRO A 40 -6.20 3.23 -2.41
CA PRO A 40 -6.44 3.22 -0.97
C PRO A 40 -5.24 2.73 -0.15
N LEU A 41 -4.41 1.87 -0.74
CA LEU A 41 -3.19 1.34 -0.12
C LEU A 41 -1.94 2.16 -0.44
N GLY A 42 -2.05 3.22 -1.24
CA GLY A 42 -0.93 4.10 -1.61
C GLY A 42 0.16 3.40 -2.42
N VAL A 43 -0.20 2.39 -3.21
CA VAL A 43 0.74 1.55 -3.98
C VAL A 43 1.45 2.37 -5.04
N ASN A 44 2.78 2.23 -5.12
CA ASN A 44 3.59 2.95 -6.11
C ASN A 44 3.60 2.26 -7.48
N TYR A 45 2.45 2.28 -8.16
CA TYR A 45 2.31 1.69 -9.50
C TYR A 45 3.28 2.27 -10.55
N GLN A 46 3.57 3.57 -10.47
CA GLN A 46 4.57 4.18 -11.36
C GLN A 46 5.95 3.59 -11.14
N GLY A 47 6.37 3.43 -9.88
CA GLY A 47 7.66 2.80 -9.55
C GLY A 47 7.74 1.37 -10.10
N ILE A 48 6.70 0.58 -9.88
CA ILE A 48 6.61 -0.80 -10.40
C ILE A 48 6.70 -0.81 -11.93
N ALA A 49 5.92 0.03 -12.63
CA ALA A 49 5.95 0.11 -14.08
C ALA A 49 7.33 0.55 -14.62
N ARG A 50 8.00 1.51 -13.97
CA ARG A 50 9.34 1.97 -14.37
C ARG A 50 10.41 0.88 -14.22
N LEU A 51 10.30 0.05 -13.18
CA LEU A 51 11.21 -1.06 -12.96
C LEU A 51 10.97 -2.18 -13.97
N LEU A 52 9.70 -2.54 -14.23
CA LEU A 52 9.33 -3.53 -15.24
C LEU A 52 9.74 -3.10 -16.66
N SER A 53 9.52 -1.83 -17.04
CA SER A 53 9.96 -1.32 -18.36
C SER A 53 11.48 -1.43 -18.54
N SER A 54 12.22 -1.35 -17.42
CA SER A 54 13.68 -1.45 -17.39
C SER A 54 14.19 -2.89 -17.24
N GLY A 55 13.30 -3.90 -17.18
CA GLY A 55 13.68 -5.30 -16.97
C GLY A 55 14.14 -5.64 -15.56
N LYS A 56 13.81 -4.81 -14.57
CA LYS A 56 14.20 -4.95 -13.17
C LYS A 56 13.06 -5.57 -12.35
N GLU A 57 12.70 -6.81 -12.68
CA GLU A 57 11.55 -7.50 -12.09
C GLU A 57 11.69 -7.72 -10.59
N GLU A 58 12.87 -8.15 -10.13
CA GLU A 58 13.08 -8.37 -8.71
C GLU A 58 12.91 -7.06 -7.91
N GLU A 59 13.47 -5.95 -8.39
CA GLU A 59 13.29 -4.64 -7.78
C GLU A 59 11.83 -4.18 -7.84
N ALA A 60 11.12 -4.46 -8.94
CA ALA A 60 9.69 -4.19 -9.04
C ALA A 60 8.90 -4.96 -7.96
N ALA A 61 9.23 -6.23 -7.72
CA ALA A 61 8.62 -7.04 -6.68
C ALA A 61 8.95 -6.49 -5.27
N ARG A 62 10.18 -6.02 -5.05
CA ARG A 62 10.56 -5.35 -3.79
C ARG A 62 9.82 -4.03 -3.60
N GLU A 63 9.60 -3.24 -4.65
CA GLU A 63 8.82 -1.99 -4.56
C GLU A 63 7.34 -2.25 -4.29
N LEU A 64 6.76 -3.31 -4.88
CA LEU A 64 5.42 -3.79 -4.51
C LEU A 64 5.40 -4.17 -3.04
N ARG A 65 6.38 -4.96 -2.59
CA ARG A 65 6.48 -5.45 -1.21
C ARG A 65 6.66 -4.34 -0.18
N ARG A 66 7.36 -3.26 -0.56
CA ARG A 66 7.49 -2.02 0.22
C ARG A 66 6.14 -1.30 0.37
N SER A 67 5.29 -1.37 -0.65
CA SER A 67 3.97 -0.74 -0.63
C SER A 67 2.96 -1.53 0.21
N THR A 68 2.96 -2.85 0.07
CA THR A 68 2.03 -3.76 0.75
C THR A 68 2.59 -5.19 0.82
N PRO A 69 2.36 -5.94 1.91
CA PRO A 69 2.67 -7.38 1.94
C PRO A 69 1.67 -8.21 1.14
N PHE A 70 0.52 -7.63 0.78
CA PHE A 70 -0.59 -8.34 0.14
C PHE A 70 -0.51 -8.26 -1.38
N GLY A 71 0.69 -8.30 -1.97
CA GLY A 71 0.89 -8.22 -3.41
C GLY A 71 0.11 -9.31 -4.17
N GLY A 72 0.07 -10.52 -3.61
CA GLY A 72 -0.78 -11.62 -4.10
C GLY A 72 -2.26 -11.27 -4.13
N LEU A 73 -2.83 -10.86 -3.00
CA LEU A 73 -4.25 -10.44 -2.92
C LEU A 73 -4.54 -9.28 -3.87
N LEU A 74 -3.66 -8.28 -3.93
CA LEU A 74 -3.81 -7.11 -4.80
C LEU A 74 -3.79 -7.51 -6.29
N SER A 75 -2.96 -8.47 -6.69
CA SER A 75 -2.94 -8.97 -8.07
C SER A 75 -4.23 -9.69 -8.47
N ALA A 76 -4.90 -10.33 -7.50
CA ALA A 76 -6.19 -10.97 -7.71
C ALA A 76 -7.33 -9.93 -7.76
N LEU A 77 -7.42 -9.09 -6.72
CA LEU A 77 -8.47 -8.10 -6.52
C LEU A 77 -8.41 -6.95 -7.54
N SER A 78 -7.24 -6.64 -8.11
CA SER A 78 -6.98 -5.38 -8.82
C SER A 78 -7.09 -4.14 -7.92
N ASP A 79 -6.77 -2.97 -8.48
CA ASP A 79 -6.98 -1.66 -7.89
C ASP A 79 -7.67 -0.74 -8.90
N PRO A 80 -9.01 -0.81 -8.98
CA PRO A 80 -9.77 -0.01 -9.94
C PRO A 80 -9.63 1.49 -9.69
N TYR A 81 -9.28 1.92 -8.47
CA TYR A 81 -9.06 3.33 -8.16
C TYR A 81 -7.81 3.86 -8.87
N ALA A 82 -6.73 3.08 -8.85
CA ALA A 82 -5.49 3.42 -9.53
C ALA A 82 -5.64 3.41 -11.06
N GLU A 83 -6.35 2.41 -11.62
CA GLU A 83 -6.60 2.32 -13.06
C GLU A 83 -7.49 3.47 -13.55
N LYS A 84 -8.60 3.77 -12.86
CA LYS A 84 -9.48 4.91 -13.20
C LYS A 84 -8.77 6.26 -13.11
N ALA A 85 -7.82 6.42 -12.19
CA ALA A 85 -7.03 7.64 -12.04
C ALA A 85 -5.84 7.73 -13.00
N CYS A 86 -5.55 6.69 -13.79
CA CYS A 86 -4.40 6.67 -14.68
C CYS A 86 -4.53 7.76 -15.77
N SER A 87 -3.53 8.63 -15.85
CA SER A 87 -3.47 9.71 -16.84
C SER A 87 -3.58 9.23 -18.30
N LEU A 88 -3.08 8.03 -18.63
CA LEU A 88 -3.21 7.44 -19.97
C LEU A 88 -4.66 7.10 -20.34
N GLY A 89 -5.53 6.93 -19.34
CA GLY A 89 -6.95 6.68 -19.57
C GLY A 89 -7.63 7.81 -20.35
N GLN A 90 -7.07 9.02 -20.35
CA GLN A 90 -7.61 10.17 -21.09
C GLN A 90 -7.35 10.10 -22.61
N SER A 91 -6.39 9.28 -23.06
CA SER A 91 -5.90 9.36 -24.44
C SER A 91 -5.64 8.02 -25.13
N GLY A 92 -5.72 6.87 -24.45
CA GLY A 92 -5.42 5.58 -25.12
C GLY A 92 -5.58 4.35 -24.24
N GLY A 93 -6.33 4.47 -23.14
CA GLY A 93 -6.54 3.39 -22.16
C GLY A 93 -5.51 3.38 -21.04
N ALA A 94 -5.96 3.12 -19.82
CA ALA A 94 -5.11 3.04 -18.63
C ALA A 94 -4.04 1.95 -18.76
N LEU A 95 -3.01 2.04 -17.91
CA LEU A 95 -2.12 0.91 -17.67
C LEU A 95 -2.90 -0.23 -17.02
N ARG A 96 -2.65 -1.45 -17.48
CA ARG A 96 -3.23 -2.68 -16.95
C ARG A 96 -2.48 -3.13 -15.70
N PHE A 97 -2.65 -2.37 -14.61
CA PHE A 97 -1.94 -2.61 -13.36
C PHE A 97 -2.23 -4.01 -12.80
N ALA A 98 -3.46 -4.49 -12.92
CA ALA A 98 -3.82 -5.86 -12.50
C ALA A 98 -2.94 -6.92 -13.18
N ASP A 99 -2.76 -6.83 -14.50
CA ASP A 99 -2.02 -7.82 -15.27
C ASP A 99 -0.51 -7.72 -15.03
N LEU A 100 0.02 -6.50 -14.89
CA LEU A 100 1.40 -6.27 -14.46
C LEU A 100 1.68 -6.90 -13.08
N LEU A 101 0.76 -6.73 -12.13
CA LEU A 101 0.90 -7.33 -10.80
C LEU A 101 0.79 -8.85 -10.85
N ARG A 102 -0.15 -9.43 -11.61
CA ARG A 102 -0.27 -10.90 -11.76
C ARG A 102 1.00 -11.50 -12.32
N TYR A 103 1.54 -10.90 -13.37
CA TYR A 103 2.83 -11.28 -13.94
C TYR A 103 3.94 -11.20 -12.89
N LEU A 104 4.07 -10.07 -12.19
CA LEU A 104 5.11 -9.87 -11.20
C LEU A 104 5.03 -10.87 -10.04
N VAL A 105 3.81 -11.18 -9.56
CA VAL A 105 3.57 -12.18 -8.52
C VAL A 105 3.94 -13.59 -8.99
N ALA A 106 3.67 -13.91 -10.25
CA ALA A 106 4.03 -15.21 -10.84
C ALA A 106 5.54 -15.33 -11.11
N ALA A 107 6.19 -14.25 -11.54
CA ALA A 107 7.63 -14.22 -11.84
C ALA A 107 8.49 -14.19 -10.56
N GLN A 108 8.04 -13.49 -9.51
CA GLN A 108 8.81 -13.24 -8.29
C GLN A 108 8.09 -13.69 -7.00
N PRO A 109 7.54 -14.93 -6.93
CA PRO A 109 6.76 -15.37 -5.78
C PRO A 109 7.57 -15.43 -4.49
N GLY A 110 8.87 -15.74 -4.57
CA GLY A 110 9.77 -15.78 -3.41
C GLY A 110 10.00 -14.42 -2.76
N ILE A 111 9.87 -13.32 -3.51
CA ILE A 111 9.94 -11.95 -2.98
C ILE A 111 8.56 -11.52 -2.47
N VAL A 112 7.49 -11.79 -3.24
CA VAL A 112 6.13 -11.38 -2.89
C VAL A 112 5.64 -12.06 -1.61
N TYR A 113 5.82 -13.38 -1.50
CA TYR A 113 5.41 -14.18 -0.32
C TYR A 113 6.59 -14.47 0.61
N GLY A 114 7.73 -13.81 0.40
CA GLY A 114 8.94 -14.00 1.17
C GLY A 114 8.79 -13.61 2.64
N ALA A 115 9.69 -14.15 3.46
CA ALA A 115 9.78 -13.82 4.88
C ALA A 115 10.13 -12.33 5.08
N GLU A 116 9.61 -11.76 6.16
CA GLU A 116 9.91 -10.39 6.51
C GLU A 116 11.27 -10.18 7.12
N THR A 117 11.89 -9.08 6.71
CA THR A 117 13.20 -8.66 7.23
C THR A 117 13.11 -7.38 8.06
N ASN A 118 12.01 -6.63 7.97
CA ASN A 118 11.85 -5.34 8.63
C ASN A 118 10.91 -5.37 9.86
N ARG A 119 10.69 -6.56 10.45
CA ARG A 119 9.92 -6.69 11.69
C ARG A 119 10.71 -6.09 12.86
N LEU A 120 10.07 -5.25 13.67
CA LEU A 120 10.65 -4.82 14.95
C LEU A 120 10.88 -6.05 15.85
N PRO A 121 11.87 -5.99 16.78
CA PRO A 121 12.05 -7.04 17.77
C PRO A 121 10.74 -7.35 18.51
N SER A 122 10.50 -8.63 18.80
CA SER A 122 9.31 -9.01 19.57
C SER A 122 9.29 -8.26 20.90
N SER A 123 8.16 -7.63 21.18
CA SER A 123 7.86 -6.97 22.44
C SER A 123 7.08 -7.91 23.37
N SER A 124 6.89 -7.51 24.62
CA SER A 124 5.96 -8.21 25.53
C SER A 124 4.50 -7.82 25.29
N LYS A 125 4.21 -6.96 24.31
CA LYS A 125 2.87 -6.42 24.05
C LYS A 125 2.03 -7.42 23.26
N LYS A 126 0.79 -7.60 23.68
CA LYS A 126 -0.18 -8.51 23.05
C LYS A 126 -1.26 -7.72 22.34
N ALA A 127 -1.58 -8.10 21.11
CA ALA A 127 -2.68 -7.52 20.35
C ALA A 127 -3.69 -8.58 19.88
N ALA A 128 -4.97 -8.28 20.07
CA ALA A 128 -6.07 -9.07 19.54
C ALA A 128 -6.65 -8.40 18.30
N VAL A 129 -6.84 -9.16 17.22
CA VAL A 129 -7.55 -8.73 16.03
C VAL A 129 -8.79 -9.59 15.85
N ILE A 130 -9.95 -8.98 15.67
CA ILE A 130 -11.22 -9.70 15.53
C ILE A 130 -11.68 -9.66 14.08
N GLY A 131 -11.77 -10.83 13.47
CA GLY A 131 -12.04 -11.04 12.04
C GLY A 131 -10.75 -11.20 11.23
N ALA A 132 -10.73 -12.19 10.34
CA ALA A 132 -9.67 -12.48 9.39
C ALA A 132 -10.10 -12.17 7.93
N GLY A 133 -10.96 -11.17 7.75
CA GLY A 133 -11.23 -10.54 6.46
C GLY A 133 -10.13 -9.54 6.05
N PRO A 134 -10.32 -8.78 4.95
CA PRO A 134 -9.30 -7.86 4.42
C PRO A 134 -8.74 -6.89 5.47
N ALA A 135 -9.64 -6.21 6.21
CA ALA A 135 -9.27 -5.29 7.28
C ALA A 135 -8.46 -5.98 8.40
N GLY A 136 -8.92 -7.16 8.84
CA GLY A 136 -8.26 -7.92 9.90
C GLY A 136 -6.86 -8.40 9.52
N LEU A 137 -6.68 -8.93 8.30
CA LEU A 137 -5.37 -9.35 7.81
C LEU A 137 -4.38 -8.18 7.76
N GLN A 138 -4.82 -7.02 7.27
CA GLN A 138 -4.00 -5.81 7.23
C GLN A 138 -3.63 -5.31 8.62
N ALA A 139 -4.58 -5.29 9.56
CA ALA A 139 -4.34 -4.90 10.94
C ALA A 139 -3.35 -5.83 11.64
N ALA A 140 -3.57 -7.14 11.52
CA ALA A 140 -2.72 -8.16 12.12
C ALA A 140 -1.28 -8.05 11.62
N TRP A 141 -1.11 -7.79 10.33
CA TRP A 141 0.20 -7.53 9.74
C TRP A 141 0.91 -6.34 10.37
N ILE A 142 0.29 -5.16 10.38
CA ILE A 142 0.92 -3.93 10.86
C ILE A 142 1.32 -4.07 12.33
N LEU A 143 0.42 -4.61 13.17
CA LEU A 143 0.69 -4.83 14.58
C LEU A 143 1.83 -5.83 14.78
N ARG A 144 1.87 -6.90 13.98
CA ARG A 144 2.96 -7.88 14.02
C ARG A 144 4.30 -7.28 13.61
N MET A 145 4.31 -6.45 12.57
CA MET A 145 5.52 -5.74 12.12
C MET A 145 6.06 -4.77 13.16
N SER A 146 5.19 -4.28 14.04
CA SER A 146 5.54 -3.42 15.18
C SER A 146 6.06 -4.20 16.39
N GLY A 147 6.22 -5.52 16.27
CA GLY A 147 6.76 -6.37 17.33
C GLY A 147 5.73 -6.88 18.33
N ALA A 148 4.43 -6.60 18.15
CA ALA A 148 3.39 -7.19 19.01
C ALA A 148 3.25 -8.71 18.78
N ASP A 149 2.84 -9.42 19.83
CA ASP A 149 2.33 -10.78 19.73
C ASP A 149 0.85 -10.72 19.32
N VAL A 150 0.53 -11.23 18.13
CA VAL A 150 -0.78 -10.98 17.48
C VAL A 150 -1.59 -12.26 17.38
N THR A 151 -2.78 -12.21 17.97
CA THR A 151 -3.81 -13.26 17.84
C THR A 151 -5.00 -12.74 17.05
N VAL A 152 -5.36 -13.45 15.99
CA VAL A 152 -6.53 -13.17 15.13
C VAL A 152 -7.64 -14.15 15.46
N PHE A 153 -8.79 -13.65 15.88
CA PHE A 153 -10.00 -14.44 16.14
C PHE A 153 -10.91 -14.41 14.91
N GLU A 154 -11.16 -15.56 14.30
CA GLU A 154 -12.04 -15.69 13.13
C GLU A 154 -13.24 -16.59 13.46
N ALA A 155 -14.44 -16.09 13.14
CA ALA A 155 -15.68 -16.81 13.38
C ALA A 155 -15.85 -18.00 12.43
N ALA A 156 -15.40 -17.86 11.19
CA ALA A 156 -15.48 -18.88 10.16
C ALA A 156 -14.43 -20.00 10.37
N PRO A 157 -14.61 -21.18 9.75
CA PRO A 157 -13.64 -22.28 9.85
C PRO A 157 -12.27 -21.96 9.26
N GLU A 158 -12.22 -21.05 8.29
CA GLU A 158 -11.00 -20.66 7.57
C GLU A 158 -10.84 -19.13 7.57
N ALA A 159 -9.60 -18.65 7.72
CA ALA A 159 -9.27 -17.24 7.57
C ALA A 159 -9.40 -16.79 6.09
N GLY A 160 -9.76 -15.53 5.85
CA GLY A 160 -9.84 -14.99 4.49
C GLY A 160 -11.03 -15.46 3.66
N MET A 161 -12.00 -16.20 4.22
CA MET A 161 -13.17 -16.70 3.47
C MET A 161 -13.98 -15.60 2.77
N THR A 162 -14.02 -14.39 3.33
CA THR A 162 -14.70 -13.23 2.72
C THR A 162 -14.04 -12.79 1.41
N LEU A 163 -12.76 -13.07 1.21
CA LEU A 163 -12.02 -12.79 -0.01
C LEU A 163 -12.15 -13.90 -1.06
N THR A 164 -12.34 -15.15 -0.64
CA THR A 164 -12.47 -16.31 -1.55
C THR A 164 -13.91 -16.57 -1.98
N ARG A 165 -14.91 -16.03 -1.27
CA ARG A 165 -16.35 -16.26 -1.49
C ARG A 165 -17.17 -14.96 -1.66
N ILE A 166 -16.62 -13.97 -2.38
CA ILE A 166 -17.31 -12.68 -2.62
C ILE A 166 -18.72 -12.96 -3.22
N PRO A 167 -19.82 -12.63 -2.53
CA PRO A 167 -21.17 -12.91 -3.02
C PRO A 167 -21.51 -12.08 -4.26
N ALA A 168 -22.21 -12.68 -5.23
CA ALA A 168 -22.69 -12.00 -6.45
C ALA A 168 -23.65 -10.82 -6.18
N GLU A 169 -24.16 -10.67 -4.96
CA GLU A 169 -25.09 -9.59 -4.57
C GLU A 169 -24.37 -8.33 -4.04
N GLU A 170 -23.12 -8.47 -3.57
CA GLU A 170 -22.23 -7.33 -3.27
C GLU A 170 -21.51 -6.84 -4.53
N ALA A 171 -21.66 -7.58 -5.62
CA ALA A 171 -21.22 -7.24 -6.97
C ALA A 171 -22.21 -6.30 -7.68
N GLY A 172 -22.53 -5.16 -7.04
CA GLY A 172 -23.26 -4.09 -7.70
C GLY A 172 -22.61 -3.73 -9.05
N GLU A 173 -23.44 -3.50 -10.06
CA GLU A 173 -23.01 -3.24 -11.44
C GLU A 173 -21.85 -2.22 -11.48
N ASN A 174 -20.71 -2.70 -11.99
CA ASN A 174 -19.47 -1.98 -12.35
C ASN A 174 -18.30 -1.89 -11.35
N ASP A 175 -18.41 -2.35 -10.09
CA ASP A 175 -17.30 -2.24 -9.11
C ASP A 175 -17.03 -3.51 -8.26
N ALA A 176 -17.61 -4.65 -8.64
CA ALA A 176 -17.39 -5.94 -7.98
C ALA A 176 -15.95 -6.44 -8.15
N LEU A 177 -15.18 -6.56 -7.06
CA LEU A 177 -13.86 -7.19 -7.13
C LEU A 177 -14.00 -8.71 -7.30
N PRO A 178 -13.11 -9.36 -8.08
CA PRO A 178 -13.17 -10.81 -8.29
C PRO A 178 -12.81 -11.56 -7.01
N ALA A 179 -13.37 -12.76 -6.87
CA ALA A 179 -12.98 -13.67 -5.80
C ALA A 179 -11.49 -14.02 -5.91
N VAL A 180 -10.80 -14.05 -4.77
CA VAL A 180 -9.38 -14.40 -4.68
C VAL A 180 -9.21 -15.92 -4.83
N PRO A 181 -8.34 -16.40 -5.73
CA PRO A 181 -8.01 -17.82 -5.84
C PRO A 181 -7.50 -18.41 -4.52
N ALA A 182 -7.92 -19.64 -4.20
CA ALA A 182 -7.55 -20.32 -2.96
C ALA A 182 -6.03 -20.38 -2.76
N GLU A 183 -5.26 -20.69 -3.81
CA GLU A 183 -3.80 -20.75 -3.75
C GLU A 183 -3.15 -19.42 -3.31
N ILE A 184 -3.68 -18.27 -3.78
CA ILE A 184 -3.19 -16.96 -3.38
C ILE A 184 -3.51 -16.71 -1.90
N MET A 185 -4.69 -17.12 -1.44
CA MET A 185 -5.07 -17.01 -0.03
C MET A 185 -4.18 -17.88 0.85
N GLU A 186 -3.96 -19.14 0.49
CA GLU A 186 -3.10 -20.09 1.22
C GLU A 186 -1.68 -19.54 1.37
N LYS A 187 -1.07 -19.07 0.27
CA LYS A 187 0.28 -18.46 0.30
C LYS A 187 0.31 -17.20 1.18
N THR A 188 -0.73 -16.38 1.11
CA THR A 188 -0.85 -15.17 1.95
C THR A 188 -0.93 -15.53 3.43
N LEU A 189 -1.80 -16.48 3.80
CA LEU A 189 -1.95 -16.92 5.18
C LEU A 189 -0.68 -17.60 5.71
N ALA A 190 -0.03 -18.43 4.90
CA ALA A 190 1.25 -19.05 5.25
C ALA A 190 2.33 -18.01 5.53
N MET A 191 2.41 -16.94 4.72
CA MET A 191 3.33 -15.82 4.94
C MET A 191 3.02 -15.11 6.28
N LEU A 192 1.74 -14.83 6.57
CA LEU A 192 1.34 -14.19 7.83
C LEU A 192 1.63 -15.08 9.05
N GLN A 193 1.35 -16.38 8.96
CA GLN A 193 1.67 -17.36 10.00
C GLN A 193 3.19 -17.49 10.20
N GLY A 194 3.96 -17.52 9.12
CA GLY A 194 5.43 -17.52 9.15
C GLY A 194 6.01 -16.25 9.78
N ALA A 195 5.32 -15.10 9.67
CA ALA A 195 5.68 -13.89 10.40
C ALA A 195 5.40 -13.98 11.91
N GLY A 196 4.65 -15.00 12.36
CA GLY A 196 4.28 -15.25 13.75
C GLY A 196 2.90 -14.71 14.14
N ILE A 197 1.96 -14.61 13.19
CA ILE A 197 0.57 -14.26 13.48
C ILE A 197 -0.21 -15.55 13.80
N HIS A 198 -0.89 -15.56 14.95
CA HIS A 198 -1.67 -16.71 15.41
C HIS A 198 -3.13 -16.58 15.00
N PHE A 199 -3.64 -17.53 14.21
CA PHE A 199 -5.05 -17.56 13.81
C PHE A 199 -5.83 -18.57 14.65
N LEU A 200 -6.90 -18.11 15.31
CA LEU A 200 -7.89 -18.93 16.01
C LEU A 200 -9.20 -18.89 15.22
N THR A 201 -9.39 -19.87 14.34
CA THR A 201 -10.61 -20.02 13.53
C THR A 201 -11.70 -20.75 14.30
N SER A 202 -12.94 -20.72 13.78
CA SER A 202 -14.13 -21.21 14.49
C SER A 202 -14.30 -20.62 15.90
N CYS A 203 -13.79 -19.40 16.09
CA CYS A 203 -13.79 -18.68 17.36
C CYS A 203 -14.53 -17.35 17.18
N PRO A 204 -15.88 -17.37 17.17
CA PRO A 204 -16.65 -16.15 16.99
C PRO A 204 -16.42 -15.20 18.17
N LYS A 205 -16.03 -13.99 17.83
CA LYS A 205 -15.91 -12.85 18.75
C LYS A 205 -16.58 -11.65 18.08
N GLY A 206 -17.36 -10.90 18.84
CA GLY A 206 -18.09 -9.72 18.38
C GLY A 206 -18.20 -8.70 19.50
N GLN A 207 -19.28 -7.91 19.47
CA GLN A 207 -19.50 -6.83 20.45
C GLN A 207 -19.42 -7.30 21.92
N ALA A 208 -19.91 -8.51 22.21
CA ALA A 208 -20.02 -9.02 23.58
C ALA A 208 -18.67 -9.33 24.24
N GLU A 209 -17.66 -9.71 23.45
CA GLU A 209 -16.35 -10.12 23.98
C GLU A 209 -15.33 -8.98 24.04
N LEU A 210 -15.66 -7.79 23.51
CA LEU A 210 -14.73 -6.67 23.44
C LEU A 210 -14.21 -6.25 24.81
N GLU A 211 -15.07 -6.17 25.82
CA GLU A 211 -14.66 -5.74 27.17
C GLU A 211 -13.67 -6.73 27.80
N SER A 212 -13.91 -8.03 27.68
CA SER A 212 -12.98 -9.06 28.15
C SER A 212 -11.64 -8.94 27.43
N LEU A 213 -11.66 -8.87 26.10
CA LEU A 213 -10.45 -8.76 25.29
C LEU A 213 -9.63 -7.51 25.62
N CYS A 214 -10.28 -6.38 25.92
CA CYS A 214 -9.59 -5.15 26.31
C CYS A 214 -8.89 -5.26 27.67
N THR A 215 -9.30 -6.19 28.54
CA THR A 215 -8.59 -6.47 29.80
C THR A 215 -7.45 -7.47 29.62
N GLU A 216 -7.52 -8.35 28.63
CA GLU A 216 -6.54 -9.42 28.37
C GLU A 216 -5.39 -9.00 27.44
N TYR A 217 -5.61 -8.03 26.54
CA TYR A 217 -4.66 -7.59 25.52
C TYR A 217 -4.28 -6.12 25.69
N ASP A 218 -3.06 -5.75 25.30
CA ASP A 218 -2.60 -4.35 25.32
C ASP A 218 -3.27 -3.51 24.23
N ALA A 219 -3.70 -4.13 23.12
CA ALA A 219 -4.49 -3.50 22.06
C ALA A 219 -5.51 -4.48 21.46
N VAL A 220 -6.72 -4.00 21.17
CA VAL A 220 -7.78 -4.76 20.51
C VAL A 220 -8.23 -4.02 19.27
N LEU A 221 -8.16 -4.66 18.11
CA LEU A 221 -8.66 -4.12 16.84
C LEU A 221 -9.82 -4.97 16.34
N CYS A 222 -11.01 -4.38 16.36
CA CYS A 222 -12.23 -5.00 15.88
C CYS A 222 -12.40 -4.76 14.37
N ALA A 223 -12.41 -5.83 13.57
CA ALA A 223 -12.61 -5.81 12.12
C ALA A 223 -13.61 -6.89 11.66
N CYS A 224 -14.56 -7.25 12.53
CA CYS A 224 -15.49 -8.36 12.35
C CYS A 224 -16.68 -8.05 11.41
N GLY A 225 -16.62 -6.94 10.66
CA GLY A 225 -17.73 -6.45 9.85
C GLY A 225 -19.02 -6.31 10.66
N LYS A 226 -20.09 -7.00 10.25
CA LYS A 226 -21.42 -6.93 10.89
C LYS A 226 -21.48 -7.51 12.31
N GLY A 227 -20.42 -8.15 12.80
CA GLY A 227 -20.36 -8.70 14.17
C GLY A 227 -20.31 -7.65 15.30
N ALA A 228 -20.07 -6.39 14.97
CA ALA A 228 -20.07 -5.26 15.91
C ALA A 228 -20.41 -3.95 15.18
N VAL A 229 -20.83 -2.93 15.93
CA VAL A 229 -21.02 -1.57 15.41
C VAL A 229 -20.42 -0.58 16.41
N LEU A 230 -19.25 -0.03 16.06
CA LEU A 230 -18.41 0.73 16.98
C LEU A 230 -18.29 2.21 16.55
N PRO A 231 -18.41 3.17 17.48
CA PRO A 231 -18.30 4.59 17.18
C PRO A 231 -16.83 5.02 17.13
N ALA A 232 -16.08 4.54 16.14
CA ALA A 232 -14.67 4.90 15.97
C ALA A 232 -14.50 6.27 15.31
N ASP A 233 -13.41 6.96 15.66
CA ASP A 233 -13.03 8.23 15.06
C ASP A 233 -12.35 8.08 13.68
N LYS A 234 -11.75 9.17 13.16
CA LYS A 234 -11.05 9.20 11.87
C LYS A 234 -9.84 8.25 11.78
N ASN A 235 -9.23 7.94 12.92
CA ASN A 235 -8.05 7.09 13.06
C ASN A 235 -8.44 5.65 13.43
N GLY A 236 -9.74 5.38 13.64
CA GLY A 236 -10.23 4.08 14.05
C GLY A 236 -10.16 3.86 15.56
N TYR A 237 -9.86 4.88 16.36
CA TYR A 237 -9.86 4.78 17.81
C TYR A 237 -11.30 4.81 18.35
N VAL A 238 -11.60 3.97 19.34
CA VAL A 238 -12.92 3.89 19.99
C VAL A 238 -12.84 4.37 21.43
N LYS A 239 -12.03 3.71 22.25
CA LYS A 239 -11.77 4.06 23.67
C LYS A 239 -10.59 3.24 24.18
N ASP A 240 -9.88 3.75 25.19
CA ASP A 240 -8.80 3.03 25.90
C ASP A 240 -7.79 2.36 24.93
N ASN A 241 -7.84 1.02 24.82
CA ASN A 241 -7.02 0.21 23.92
C ASN A 241 -7.83 -0.47 22.79
N LEU A 242 -9.08 -0.03 22.57
CA LEU A 242 -9.98 -0.53 21.55
C LEU A 242 -9.98 0.34 20.30
N PHE A 243 -9.77 -0.32 19.16
CA PHE A 243 -9.79 0.24 17.82
C PHE A 243 -10.78 -0.53 16.95
N ALA A 244 -11.26 0.09 15.88
CA ALA A 244 -12.17 -0.53 14.93
C ALA A 244 -11.86 -0.12 13.48
N ALA A 245 -12.09 -1.04 12.55
CA ALA A 245 -11.82 -0.82 11.14
C ALA A 245 -12.78 -1.60 10.22
N GLY A 246 -12.94 -1.11 9.00
CA GLY A 246 -13.84 -1.72 8.04
C GLY A 246 -15.31 -1.47 8.39
N THR A 247 -16.19 -2.40 8.01
CA THR A 247 -17.65 -2.20 8.10
C THR A 247 -18.24 -2.33 9.52
N CYS A 248 -17.42 -2.63 10.53
CA CYS A 248 -17.85 -2.56 11.93
C CYS A 248 -17.85 -1.11 12.46
N VAL A 249 -17.25 -0.16 11.76
CA VAL A 249 -17.28 1.25 12.14
C VAL A 249 -18.66 1.83 11.84
N LYS A 250 -19.25 2.53 12.82
CA LYS A 250 -20.57 3.14 12.69
C LYS A 250 -20.63 4.05 11.46
N ASN A 251 -21.70 3.91 10.68
CA ASN A 251 -21.95 4.62 9.42
C ASN A 251 -21.06 4.20 8.22
N GLN A 252 -20.19 3.20 8.35
CA GLN A 252 -19.45 2.61 7.23
C GLN A 252 -20.12 1.32 6.76
N LYS A 253 -21.14 1.44 5.90
CA LYS A 253 -21.99 0.28 5.53
C LYS A 253 -21.43 -0.60 4.41
N SER A 254 -20.60 -0.04 3.53
CA SER A 254 -19.99 -0.78 2.41
C SER A 254 -18.61 -0.22 2.12
N LEU A 255 -17.61 -1.10 2.05
CA LEU A 255 -16.23 -0.78 1.69
C LEU A 255 -15.72 -1.90 0.78
N SER A 256 -15.00 -1.52 -0.27
CA SER A 256 -14.24 -2.53 -1.02
C SER A 256 -13.16 -3.15 -0.12
N PRO A 257 -12.69 -4.38 -0.41
CA PRO A 257 -11.55 -4.97 0.28
C PRO A 257 -10.35 -4.03 0.47
N LEU A 258 -9.99 -3.25 -0.55
CA LEU A 258 -8.89 -2.28 -0.46
C LEU A 258 -9.19 -1.12 0.49
N GLN A 259 -10.41 -0.60 0.49
CA GLN A 259 -10.83 0.45 1.43
C GLN A 259 -10.90 -0.08 2.87
N ALA A 260 -11.33 -1.33 3.07
CA ALA A 260 -11.34 -1.97 4.37
C ALA A 260 -9.91 -2.15 4.93
N MET A 261 -8.96 -2.57 4.08
CA MET A 261 -7.54 -2.62 4.43
C MET A 261 -6.97 -1.22 4.72
N ALA A 262 -7.32 -0.21 3.92
CA ALA A 262 -6.88 1.17 4.17
C ALA A 262 -7.40 1.72 5.52
N SER A 263 -8.67 1.46 5.86
CA SER A 263 -9.25 1.79 7.17
C SER A 263 -8.51 1.08 8.30
N ALA A 264 -8.22 -0.21 8.14
CA ALA A 264 -7.45 -0.99 9.11
C ALA A 264 -6.01 -0.51 9.28
N SER A 265 -5.41 0.04 8.22
CA SER A 265 -4.04 0.57 8.30
C SER A 265 -3.97 1.77 9.24
N LYS A 266 -4.97 2.67 9.19
CA LYS A 266 -5.07 3.81 10.12
C LYS A 266 -5.26 3.34 11.56
N ALA A 267 -6.22 2.44 11.78
CA ALA A 267 -6.51 1.88 13.11
C ALA A 267 -5.31 1.14 13.70
N ALA A 268 -4.60 0.34 12.89
CA ALA A 268 -3.44 -0.41 13.33
C ALA A 268 -2.22 0.48 13.61
N HIS A 269 -2.03 1.58 12.87
CA HIS A 269 -0.99 2.57 13.20
C HIS A 269 -1.31 3.32 14.50
N ALA A 270 -2.57 3.70 14.73
CA ALA A 270 -2.98 4.30 16.00
C ALA A 270 -2.80 3.33 17.18
N ALA A 271 -3.16 2.06 16.98
CA ALA A 271 -2.90 1.00 17.95
C ALA A 271 -1.40 0.76 18.19
N ARG A 272 -0.56 0.78 17.14
CA ARG A 272 0.90 0.75 17.29
C ARG A 272 1.41 1.90 18.14
N ASN A 273 0.97 3.13 17.85
CA ASN A 273 1.38 4.30 18.61
C ASN A 273 1.07 4.12 20.10
N LEU A 274 -0.14 3.62 20.42
CA LEU A 274 -0.52 3.28 21.80
C LEU A 274 0.44 2.25 22.43
N LEU A 275 0.75 1.16 21.72
CA LEU A 275 1.64 0.10 22.22
C LEU A 275 3.06 0.59 22.48
N GLU A 276 3.53 1.54 21.67
CA GLU A 276 4.86 2.17 21.78
C GLU A 276 4.89 3.36 22.75
N GLY A 277 3.73 3.78 23.29
CA GLY A 277 3.62 4.91 24.22
C GLY A 277 3.62 6.29 23.56
N PHE A 278 3.37 6.36 22.26
CA PHE A 278 3.15 7.60 21.51
C PHE A 278 1.67 8.02 21.54
N ASP A 279 1.41 9.28 21.19
CA ASP A 279 0.06 9.77 20.96
C ASP A 279 -0.60 8.97 19.82
N ILE A 280 -1.85 8.54 20.02
CA ILE A 280 -2.62 7.79 19.02
C ILE A 280 -2.81 8.60 17.73
N ASP A 281 -2.86 9.93 17.83
CA ASP A 281 -3.01 10.84 16.69
C ASP A 281 -1.67 11.15 16.00
N TYR A 282 -0.55 10.61 16.49
CA TYR A 282 0.76 10.78 15.86
C TYR A 282 0.77 10.16 14.46
N GLU A 283 0.77 11.01 13.42
CA GLU A 283 0.93 10.58 12.04
C GLU A 283 2.38 10.14 11.79
N SER A 284 2.60 8.84 11.96
CA SER A 284 3.88 8.15 11.69
C SER A 284 3.96 7.60 10.27
N ASP A 285 2.95 7.81 9.42
CA ASP A 285 2.94 7.25 8.07
C ASP A 285 3.91 8.03 7.16
N GLU A 286 5.01 7.38 6.78
CA GLU A 286 5.97 7.89 5.79
C GLU A 286 5.28 8.22 4.45
N ARG A 287 4.09 7.66 4.17
CA ARG A 287 3.28 7.98 2.97
C ARG A 287 2.54 9.31 3.04
N THR A 288 2.51 9.98 4.20
CA THR A 288 1.96 11.34 4.40
C THR A 288 3.03 12.33 4.87
N ALA A 289 4.30 11.91 4.93
CA ALA A 289 5.41 12.76 5.38
C ALA A 289 5.54 14.04 4.53
N ARG A 290 6.07 15.10 5.17
CA ARG A 290 6.19 16.48 4.66
C ARG A 290 6.43 16.57 3.14
N GLY A 291 5.63 17.38 2.46
CA GLY A 291 5.95 17.84 1.11
C GLY A 291 5.38 17.02 -0.05
N LEU A 292 4.40 16.18 0.24
CA LEU A 292 3.53 15.58 -0.78
C LEU A 292 2.52 16.62 -1.24
N GLU A 293 2.65 17.06 -2.49
CA GLU A 293 1.64 17.91 -3.11
C GLU A 293 0.70 17.06 -3.97
N ARG A 294 -0.57 17.46 -4.01
CA ARG A 294 -1.57 16.79 -4.85
C ARG A 294 -1.17 16.94 -6.31
N PHE A 295 -1.35 15.89 -7.10
CA PHE A 295 -1.13 15.96 -8.54
C PHE A 295 -2.00 17.08 -9.14
N ALA A 296 -1.37 18.09 -9.73
CA ALA A 296 -2.06 19.27 -10.27
C ALA A 296 -2.57 19.07 -11.71
N GLY A 297 -2.51 17.85 -12.25
CA GLY A 297 -2.78 17.56 -13.65
C GLY A 297 -1.50 17.49 -14.50
N LEU A 298 -1.66 17.12 -15.76
CA LEU A 298 -0.54 16.99 -16.71
C LEU A 298 -0.08 18.34 -17.30
N GLY A 299 -0.77 19.44 -16.98
CA GLY A 299 -0.61 20.72 -17.68
C GLY A 299 -0.97 20.59 -19.16
N ASP A 300 -0.21 21.25 -20.03
CA ASP A 300 -0.40 21.26 -21.49
C ASP A 300 0.29 20.08 -22.21
N ARG A 301 0.64 19.00 -21.48
CA ARG A 301 1.35 17.87 -22.07
C ARG A 301 0.40 17.06 -22.96
N GLU A 302 0.58 17.14 -24.27
CA GLU A 302 -0.06 16.25 -25.23
C GLU A 302 0.33 14.79 -24.94
N ILE A 303 -0.67 13.91 -24.84
CA ILE A 303 -0.47 12.49 -24.62
C ILE A 303 -0.80 11.77 -25.92
N ALA A 304 0.19 11.08 -26.49
CA ALA A 304 -0.05 10.23 -27.64
C ALA A 304 -1.01 9.09 -27.27
N GLU A 305 -1.93 8.77 -28.17
CA GLU A 305 -2.78 7.60 -28.04
C GLU A 305 -1.96 6.33 -28.28
N VAL A 306 -1.82 5.53 -27.22
CA VAL A 306 -1.13 4.24 -27.28
C VAL A 306 -2.02 3.21 -26.65
N ALA A 307 -2.55 2.28 -27.44
CA ALA A 307 -3.45 1.24 -26.97
C ALA A 307 -2.79 0.32 -25.92
N PRO A 308 -3.56 -0.27 -24.98
CA PRO A 308 -3.02 -1.23 -24.03
C PRO A 308 -2.56 -2.51 -24.69
N VAL A 309 -1.49 -3.09 -24.15
CA VAL A 309 -1.01 -4.41 -24.57
C VAL A 309 -2.04 -5.45 -24.13
N THR A 310 -2.63 -6.12 -25.10
CA THR A 310 -3.57 -7.21 -24.84
C THR A 310 -2.77 -8.48 -24.59
N PRO A 311 -2.94 -9.15 -23.44
CA PRO A 311 -2.19 -10.37 -23.16
C PRO A 311 -2.64 -11.48 -24.12
N ALA A 312 -1.69 -12.26 -24.64
CA ALA A 312 -1.99 -13.45 -25.43
C ALA A 312 -2.60 -14.59 -24.59
N SER A 313 -2.42 -14.55 -23.26
CA SER A 313 -2.93 -15.53 -22.31
C SER A 313 -3.57 -14.86 -21.06
N LYS A 314 -3.84 -15.62 -20.00
CA LYS A 314 -4.30 -15.03 -18.72
C LYS A 314 -3.19 -14.27 -17.97
N LEU A 315 -1.93 -14.50 -18.34
CA LEU A 315 -0.75 -13.92 -17.72
C LEU A 315 0.11 -13.26 -18.81
N TYR A 316 0.70 -12.11 -18.52
CA TYR A 316 1.69 -11.52 -19.42
C TYR A 316 2.95 -12.39 -19.51
N THR A 317 3.57 -12.40 -20.68
CA THR A 317 4.99 -12.73 -20.82
C THR A 317 5.85 -11.57 -20.32
N GLU A 318 7.16 -11.80 -20.14
CA GLU A 318 8.10 -10.70 -19.83
C GLU A 318 8.03 -9.58 -20.88
N GLU A 319 8.01 -9.94 -22.17
CA GLU A 319 7.96 -8.97 -23.27
C GLU A 319 6.67 -8.14 -23.24
N GLU A 320 5.53 -8.78 -23.01
CA GLU A 320 4.24 -8.10 -22.90
C GLU A 320 4.18 -7.18 -21.67
N ALA A 321 4.66 -7.66 -20.52
CA ALA A 321 4.71 -6.87 -19.29
C ALA A 321 5.63 -5.65 -19.43
N ARG A 322 6.81 -5.83 -20.05
CA ARG A 322 7.73 -4.74 -20.35
C ARG A 322 7.13 -3.73 -21.32
N ALA A 323 6.47 -4.21 -22.38
CA ALA A 323 5.81 -3.36 -23.37
C ALA A 323 4.67 -2.53 -22.73
N GLU A 324 3.81 -3.18 -21.93
CA GLU A 324 2.73 -2.50 -21.22
C GLU A 324 3.28 -1.47 -20.23
N ALA A 325 4.25 -1.86 -19.40
CA ALA A 325 4.86 -0.99 -18.41
C ALA A 325 5.56 0.24 -19.04
N SER A 326 6.14 0.07 -20.23
CA SER A 326 6.81 1.14 -20.99
C SER A 326 5.86 2.25 -21.44
N ARG A 327 4.54 2.01 -21.47
CA ARG A 327 3.54 3.04 -21.75
C ARG A 327 3.45 4.09 -20.63
N CYS A 328 3.97 3.81 -19.43
CA CYS A 328 3.87 4.70 -18.28
C CYS A 328 4.43 6.12 -18.53
N LEU A 329 3.59 7.14 -18.35
CA LEU A 329 3.93 8.54 -18.59
C LEU A 329 4.89 9.16 -17.57
N GLY A 330 5.07 8.52 -16.41
CA GLY A 330 5.85 9.08 -15.30
C GLY A 330 5.25 10.37 -14.74
N CYS A 331 3.95 10.36 -14.45
CA CYS A 331 3.22 11.56 -14.00
C CYS A 331 3.79 12.13 -12.71
N GLY A 332 4.14 11.27 -11.77
CA GLY A 332 4.73 11.65 -10.49
C GLY A 332 6.23 11.91 -10.62
N ARG A 333 6.72 12.94 -9.94
CA ARG A 333 8.15 13.27 -9.90
C ARG A 333 8.45 14.23 -8.75
N PRO A 334 9.67 14.20 -8.19
CA PRO A 334 10.13 15.28 -7.35
C PRO A 334 10.27 16.56 -8.18
N TYR A 335 10.16 17.71 -7.53
CA TYR A 335 10.46 19.01 -8.11
C TYR A 335 11.04 19.92 -7.04
N GLU A 336 11.76 20.94 -7.50
CA GLU A 336 12.42 21.88 -6.61
C GLU A 336 11.45 22.99 -6.16
N ARG A 337 11.45 23.27 -4.85
CA ARG A 337 10.66 24.32 -4.22
C ARG A 337 11.44 25.63 -4.04
N ASN A 338 12.65 25.57 -3.49
CA ASN A 338 13.35 26.76 -2.99
C ASN A 338 14.50 27.26 -3.89
N LYS A 339 14.83 26.59 -5.00
CA LYS A 339 15.88 26.99 -5.96
C LYS A 339 17.29 27.22 -5.36
N THR A 340 17.53 26.75 -4.14
CA THR A 340 18.76 26.99 -3.37
C THR A 340 19.30 25.69 -2.78
N CYS A 341 19.72 24.74 -3.62
CA CYS A 341 20.36 23.51 -3.14
C CYS A 341 21.84 23.73 -2.81
N TRP A 342 22.24 23.44 -1.57
CA TRP A 342 23.62 23.53 -1.09
C TRP A 342 24.47 22.27 -1.39
N TYR A 343 23.96 21.28 -2.11
CA TYR A 343 24.69 20.03 -2.41
C TYR A 343 25.14 19.27 -1.14
N CYS A 344 24.21 19.01 -0.20
CA CYS A 344 24.55 18.21 0.99
C CYS A 344 24.75 16.71 0.69
N LEU A 345 24.27 16.21 -0.46
CA LEU A 345 24.31 14.83 -0.99
C LEU A 345 23.23 13.78 -0.60
N PRO A 346 22.55 13.81 0.56
CA PRO A 346 21.61 12.75 0.95
C PRO A 346 20.58 12.37 -0.11
N CYS A 347 19.97 13.34 -0.78
CA CYS A 347 18.92 13.09 -1.77
C CYS A 347 19.39 12.30 -3.00
N GLU A 348 20.66 12.46 -3.39
CA GLU A 348 21.28 11.73 -4.50
C GLU A 348 21.70 10.32 -4.05
N VAL A 349 22.31 10.21 -2.87
CA VAL A 349 22.77 8.92 -2.30
C VAL A 349 21.62 7.95 -2.05
N VAL A 350 20.46 8.44 -1.60
CA VAL A 350 19.29 7.58 -1.32
C VAL A 350 18.42 7.29 -2.54
N CYS A 351 18.77 7.82 -3.72
CA CYS A 351 17.99 7.59 -4.94
C CYS A 351 18.25 6.18 -5.48
N PRO A 352 17.26 5.27 -5.47
CA PRO A 352 17.48 3.86 -5.83
C PRO A 352 17.82 3.66 -7.31
N THR A 353 17.47 4.62 -8.17
CA THR A 353 17.69 4.57 -9.61
C THR A 353 18.65 5.65 -10.12
N GLN A 354 19.30 6.38 -9.21
CA GLN A 354 20.17 7.50 -9.54
C GLN A 354 19.50 8.53 -10.47
N ALA A 355 18.17 8.70 -10.33
CA ALA A 355 17.38 9.60 -11.14
C ALA A 355 17.54 11.08 -10.75
N LEU A 356 18.22 11.40 -9.65
CA LEU A 356 18.40 12.76 -9.16
C LEU A 356 19.89 13.08 -9.03
N HIS A 357 20.30 14.20 -9.61
CA HIS A 357 21.66 14.72 -9.52
C HIS A 357 21.62 16.19 -9.14
N VAL A 358 22.49 16.60 -8.21
CA VAL A 358 22.64 18.02 -7.88
C VAL A 358 23.93 18.53 -8.52
N ARG A 359 23.82 19.57 -9.35
CA ARG A 359 24.96 20.26 -9.96
C ARG A 359 25.59 21.17 -8.91
N ILE A 360 26.89 21.07 -8.72
CA ILE A 360 27.62 21.99 -7.83
C ILE A 360 27.55 23.39 -8.48
N PRO A 361 26.98 24.40 -7.80
CA PRO A 361 27.02 25.76 -8.31
C PRO A 361 28.49 26.19 -8.45
N TYR A 362 28.86 26.73 -9.60
CA TYR A 362 30.22 27.16 -9.96
C TYR A 362 30.87 28.17 -8.98
N LEU A 363 30.16 28.61 -7.94
CA LEU A 363 30.56 29.64 -6.97
C LEU A 363 31.12 29.09 -5.64
N ILE A 364 31.34 27.78 -5.52
CA ILE A 364 32.20 27.22 -4.46
C ILE A 364 33.62 27.11 -5.01
N ARG A 365 34.33 28.24 -5.07
CA ARG A 365 35.80 28.32 -5.21
C ARG A 365 36.35 29.25 -4.15
#